data_AF-A0AAW0J9Z7-F1
#
_entry.id   AF-A0AAW0J9Z7-F1
#
_cell.length_a   1.000
_cell.length_b   1.000
_cell.length_c   1.000
_cell.angle_alpha   90.00
_cell.angle_beta   90.00
_cell.angle_gamma   90.00
#
_symmetry.space_group_name_H-M   'P 1'
#
loop_
_entity.id
_entity.type
_entity.pdbx_description
1 polymer ?
#
loop_
_entity_poly.entity_id
_entity_poly.type
_entity_poly.pdbx_seq_one_letter_code
_entity_poly.pdbx_strand_id
1 'polypeptide(L)'
;MPKHSVISYNSLLSGYSQMGLFVNSMEVFNEARVFGLKLDKFTYAGALNLCGQIGDPLLGMLIHGLVIVSGLGDKVFLTNLLIDMYSKCSQVNRATLLFECSNDLDEVSWNSLIAGYVRVGANEEMVKLVGKMHRSGLKLNTYALGSVLKACCTNFKDSNQHGKALHSFSVKLGLDLDDVVAIALLDMYAKIEDLVDAI
;
A
#
# COMPACT_ATOMS: atom_id res chain seq x y z
N MET A 1 9.54 37.97 -14.88
CA MET A 1 8.66 36.94 -14.25
C MET A 1 9.56 35.93 -13.57
N PRO A 2 9.29 35.52 -12.31
CA PRO A 2 10.15 34.53 -11.67
C PRO A 2 10.08 33.23 -12.48
N LYS A 3 11.23 32.65 -12.82
CA LYS A 3 11.29 31.37 -13.53
C LYS A 3 10.64 30.31 -12.64
N HIS A 4 9.43 29.88 -12.98
CA HIS A 4 8.78 28.77 -12.31
C HIS A 4 9.66 27.54 -12.48
N SER A 5 10.18 27.01 -11.38
CA SER A 5 11.03 25.82 -11.36
C SER A 5 10.21 24.60 -10.96
N VAL A 6 10.68 23.40 -11.32
CA VAL A 6 10.07 22.13 -10.87
C VAL A 6 9.99 22.07 -9.34
N ILE A 7 10.97 22.66 -8.63
CA ILE A 7 10.98 22.75 -7.16
C ILE A 7 9.79 23.59 -6.67
N SER A 8 9.49 24.72 -7.32
CA SER A 8 8.36 25.58 -6.97
C SER A 8 7.02 24.85 -7.12
N TYR A 9 6.84 24.07 -8.21
CA TYR A 9 5.64 23.26 -8.42
C TYR A 9 5.55 22.10 -7.42
N ASN A 10 6.66 21.44 -7.08
CA ASN A 10 6.69 20.39 -6.06
C ASN A 10 6.24 20.90 -4.68
N SER A 11 6.66 22.12 -4.31
CA SER A 11 6.21 22.78 -3.08
C SER A 11 4.72 23.09 -3.10
N LEU A 12 4.19 23.62 -4.21
CA LEU A 12 2.76 23.90 -4.36
C LEU A 12 1.91 22.62 -4.31
N LEU A 13 2.33 21.56 -5.03
CA LEU A 13 1.66 20.26 -5.02
C LEU A 13 1.57 19.67 -3.61
N SER A 14 2.70 19.71 -2.89
CA SER A 14 2.76 19.20 -1.51
C SER A 14 1.87 20.02 -0.58
N GLY A 15 1.89 21.35 -0.71
CA GLY A 15 1.05 22.25 0.09
C GLY A 15 -0.46 22.02 -0.14
N TYR A 16 -0.89 21.98 -1.41
CA TYR A 16 -2.30 21.72 -1.73
C TYR A 16 -2.75 20.32 -1.33
N SER A 17 -1.90 19.30 -1.48
CA SER A 17 -2.21 17.93 -1.04
C SER A 17 -2.39 17.83 0.48
N GLN A 18 -1.53 18.50 1.27
CA GLN A 18 -1.67 18.52 2.75
C GLN A 18 -2.94 19.22 3.22
N MET A 19 -3.42 20.21 2.47
CA MET A 19 -4.67 20.93 2.76
C MET A 19 -5.92 20.22 2.24
N GLY A 20 -5.78 19.08 1.54
CA GLY A 20 -6.92 18.40 0.90
C GLY A 20 -7.49 19.14 -0.32
N LEU A 21 -6.78 20.13 -0.84
CA LEU A 21 -7.19 20.94 -2.00
C LEU A 21 -6.84 20.23 -3.31
N PHE A 22 -7.56 19.14 -3.55
CA PHE A 22 -7.26 18.16 -4.59
C PHE A 22 -7.30 18.73 -6.01
N VAL A 23 -8.32 19.56 -6.31
CA VAL A 23 -8.48 20.19 -7.62
C VAL A 23 -7.29 21.12 -7.91
N ASN A 24 -6.94 21.99 -6.96
CA ASN A 24 -5.81 22.90 -7.11
C ASN A 24 -4.48 22.15 -7.28
N SER A 25 -4.27 21.06 -6.53
CA SER A 25 -3.08 20.23 -6.72
C SER A 25 -3.01 19.67 -8.15
N MET A 26 -4.12 19.16 -8.68
CA MET A 26 -4.14 18.63 -10.05
C MET A 26 -4.00 19.73 -11.13
N GLU A 27 -4.55 20.92 -10.90
CA GLU A 27 -4.35 22.09 -11.77
C GLU A 27 -2.87 22.48 -11.84
N VAL A 28 -2.19 22.57 -10.69
CA VAL A 28 -0.75 22.86 -10.60
C VAL A 28 0.08 21.80 -11.31
N PHE A 29 -0.28 20.53 -11.18
CA PHE A 29 0.38 19.43 -11.91
C PHE A 29 0.21 19.58 -13.42
N ASN A 30 -1.01 19.87 -13.89
CA ASN A 30 -1.29 20.05 -15.31
C ASN A 30 -0.62 21.31 -15.87
N GLU A 31 -0.58 22.40 -15.11
CA GLU A 31 0.11 23.63 -15.50
C GLU A 31 1.61 23.36 -15.72
N ALA A 32 2.27 22.65 -14.79
CA ALA A 32 3.67 22.27 -14.93
C ALA A 32 3.94 21.46 -16.21
N ARG A 33 2.99 20.58 -16.60
CA ARG A 33 3.06 19.80 -17.84
C ARG A 33 2.85 20.66 -19.08
N VAL A 34 1.85 21.54 -19.08
CA VAL A 34 1.54 22.45 -20.19
C VAL A 34 2.70 23.42 -20.43
N PHE A 35 3.37 23.85 -19.37
CA PHE A 35 4.58 24.67 -19.44
C PHE A 35 5.81 23.92 -19.99
N GLY A 36 5.69 22.61 -20.23
CA GLY A 36 6.77 21.78 -20.78
C GLY A 36 7.90 21.50 -19.80
N LEU A 37 7.65 21.60 -18.49
CA LEU A 37 8.66 21.29 -17.50
C LEU A 37 8.96 19.79 -17.50
N LYS A 38 10.25 19.46 -17.39
CA LYS A 38 10.68 18.08 -17.13
C LYS A 38 10.36 17.74 -15.69
N LEU A 39 9.18 17.13 -15.48
CA LEU A 39 8.73 16.69 -14.17
C LEU A 39 9.68 15.64 -13.60
N ASP A 40 9.84 15.66 -12.28
CA ASP A 40 10.68 14.70 -11.57
C ASP A 40 9.84 13.72 -10.74
N LYS A 41 10.52 12.77 -10.10
CA LYS A 41 9.88 11.75 -9.26
C LYS A 41 9.04 12.35 -8.12
N PHE A 42 9.34 13.56 -7.64
CA PHE A 42 8.60 14.19 -6.55
C PHE A 42 7.31 14.83 -7.06
N THR A 43 7.31 15.38 -8.28
CA THR A 43 6.08 15.86 -8.92
C THR A 43 5.07 14.72 -9.08
N TYR A 44 5.53 13.57 -9.61
CA TYR A 44 4.68 12.39 -9.76
C TYR A 44 4.24 11.81 -8.43
N ALA A 45 5.09 11.84 -7.41
CA ALA A 45 4.72 11.38 -6.07
C ALA A 45 3.55 12.17 -5.49
N GLY A 46 3.56 13.49 -5.64
CA GLY A 46 2.43 14.34 -5.22
C GLY A 46 1.13 13.97 -5.94
N ALA A 47 1.19 13.78 -7.26
CA ALA A 47 0.03 13.39 -8.05
C ALA A 47 -0.50 11.98 -7.73
N LEU A 48 0.38 11.00 -7.49
CA LEU A 48 -0.02 9.64 -7.12
C LEU A 48 -0.66 9.58 -5.72
N ASN A 49 -0.09 10.29 -4.74
CA ASN A 49 -0.67 10.37 -3.41
C ASN A 49 -2.07 11.01 -3.45
N LEU A 50 -2.23 12.07 -4.25
CA LEU A 50 -3.51 12.69 -4.54
C LEU A 50 -4.53 11.68 -5.10
N CYS A 51 -4.15 10.92 -6.12
CA CYS A 51 -5.03 9.89 -6.71
C CYS A 51 -5.48 8.87 -5.67
N GLY A 52 -4.56 8.40 -4.82
CA GLY A 52 -4.87 7.45 -3.75
C GLY A 52 -5.79 8.03 -2.68
N GLN A 53 -5.70 9.33 -2.39
CA GLN A 53 -6.59 10.01 -1.44
C GLN A 53 -8.00 10.21 -2.00
N ILE A 54 -8.12 10.57 -3.28
CA ILE A 54 -9.42 10.71 -3.97
C ILE A 54 -10.07 9.33 -4.16
N GLY A 55 -9.27 8.29 -4.34
CA GLY A 55 -9.75 6.94 -4.66
C GLY A 55 -10.16 6.78 -6.12
N ASP A 56 -9.62 7.60 -7.03
CA ASP A 56 -9.90 7.52 -8.48
C ASP A 56 -8.84 6.66 -9.20
N PRO A 57 -9.16 5.41 -9.57
CA PRO A 57 -8.22 4.54 -10.27
C PRO A 57 -7.96 4.98 -11.72
N LEU A 58 -8.89 5.68 -12.39
CA LEU A 58 -8.70 6.14 -13.77
C LEU A 58 -7.63 7.21 -13.81
N LEU A 59 -7.71 8.20 -12.92
CA LEU A 59 -6.68 9.22 -12.78
C LEU A 59 -5.34 8.60 -12.40
N GLY A 60 -5.34 7.66 -11.45
CA GLY A 60 -4.14 6.91 -11.07
C GLY A 60 -3.47 6.19 -12.25
N MET A 61 -4.25 5.58 -13.14
CA MET A 61 -3.74 4.94 -14.35
C MET A 61 -3.16 5.94 -15.36
N LEU A 62 -3.78 7.12 -15.51
CA LEU A 62 -3.23 8.19 -16.35
C LEU A 62 -1.86 8.65 -15.82
N ILE A 63 -1.75 8.91 -14.51
CA ILE A 63 -0.49 9.30 -13.89
C ILE A 63 0.56 8.19 -14.00
N HIS A 64 0.17 6.93 -13.82
CA HIS A 64 1.07 5.78 -14.03
C HIS A 64 1.60 5.74 -15.47
N GLY A 65 0.75 5.93 -16.48
CA GLY A 65 1.18 6.04 -17.87
C GLY A 65 2.19 7.17 -18.08
N LEU A 66 1.96 8.33 -17.43
CA LEU A 66 2.89 9.46 -17.48
C LEU A 66 4.24 9.15 -16.83
N VAL A 67 4.27 8.41 -15.72
CA VAL A 67 5.51 7.94 -15.08
C VAL A 67 6.34 7.08 -16.03
N ILE A 68 5.68 6.15 -16.75
CA ILE A 68 6.34 5.26 -17.71
C ILE A 68 6.94 6.07 -18.87
N VAL A 69 6.16 6.93 -19.54
CA VAL A 69 6.67 7.70 -20.70
C VAL A 69 7.73 8.72 -20.32
N SER A 70 7.81 9.13 -19.04
CA SER A 70 8.88 9.97 -18.52
C SER A 70 10.16 9.20 -18.15
N GLY A 71 10.20 7.89 -18.37
CA GLY A 71 11.37 7.05 -18.09
C GLY A 71 11.64 6.85 -16.59
N LEU A 72 10.59 6.98 -15.77
CA LEU A 72 10.68 6.87 -14.31
C LEU A 72 10.03 5.58 -13.76
N GLY A 73 9.57 4.67 -14.64
CA GLY A 73 8.87 3.44 -14.28
C GLY A 73 9.66 2.47 -13.39
N ASP A 74 10.97 2.37 -13.59
CA ASP A 74 11.82 1.41 -12.84
C ASP A 74 12.34 1.96 -11.51
N LYS A 75 11.81 3.09 -11.03
CA LYS A 75 12.25 3.68 -9.76
C LYS A 75 11.41 3.08 -8.62
N VAL A 76 12.03 2.26 -7.77
CA VAL A 76 11.44 1.66 -6.56
C VAL A 76 10.54 2.63 -5.78
N PHE A 77 11.02 3.85 -5.59
CA PHE A 77 10.27 4.92 -4.94
C PHE A 77 8.88 5.17 -5.57
N LEU A 78 8.80 5.25 -6.91
CA LEU A 78 7.53 5.44 -7.62
C LEU A 78 6.73 4.15 -7.70
N THR A 79 7.38 2.99 -7.81
CA THR A 79 6.73 1.68 -7.71
C THR A 79 5.96 1.55 -6.40
N ASN A 80 6.58 1.90 -5.27
CA ASN A 80 5.95 1.86 -3.95
C ASN A 80 4.72 2.76 -3.87
N LEU A 81 4.81 3.97 -4.44
CA LEU A 81 3.70 4.91 -4.50
C LEU A 81 2.57 4.44 -5.42
N LEU A 82 2.90 3.76 -6.52
CA LEU A 82 1.93 3.17 -7.42
C LEU A 82 1.21 1.97 -6.77
N ILE A 83 1.93 1.11 -6.05
CA ILE A 83 1.35 0.02 -5.24
C ILE A 83 0.37 0.60 -4.23
N ASP A 84 0.81 1.58 -3.41
CA ASP A 84 -0.04 2.24 -2.42
C ASP A 84 -1.27 2.91 -3.05
N MET A 85 -1.10 3.63 -4.16
CA MET A 85 -2.19 4.28 -4.89
C MET A 85 -3.22 3.25 -5.38
N TYR A 86 -2.79 2.18 -6.05
CA TYR A 86 -3.70 1.13 -6.51
C TYR A 86 -4.40 0.42 -5.35
N SER A 87 -3.68 0.15 -4.26
CA SER A 87 -4.24 -0.42 -3.04
C SER A 87 -5.32 0.48 -2.42
N LYS A 88 -5.10 1.80 -2.35
CA LYS A 88 -6.07 2.77 -1.84
C LYS A 88 -7.30 2.90 -2.75
N CYS A 89 -7.13 2.75 -4.06
CA CYS A 89 -8.22 2.75 -5.04
C CYS A 89 -8.94 1.38 -5.17
N SER A 90 -8.76 0.46 -4.22
CA SER A 90 -9.34 -0.90 -4.24
C SER A 90 -8.97 -1.72 -5.48
N GLN A 91 -7.87 -1.37 -6.16
CA GLN A 91 -7.33 -2.07 -7.33
C GLN A 91 -6.17 -3.00 -6.92
N VAL A 92 -6.36 -3.81 -5.87
CA VAL A 92 -5.27 -4.61 -5.29
C VAL A 92 -4.62 -5.54 -6.32
N ASN A 93 -5.39 -6.09 -7.28
CA ASN A 93 -4.85 -6.94 -8.34
C ASN A 93 -3.79 -6.21 -9.20
N ARG A 94 -3.97 -4.91 -9.44
CA ARG A 94 -2.98 -4.09 -10.17
C ARG A 94 -1.76 -3.80 -9.31
N ALA A 95 -1.96 -3.58 -8.00
CA ALA A 95 -0.87 -3.43 -7.06
C ALA A 95 -0.02 -4.72 -6.98
N THR A 96 -0.67 -5.89 -6.94
CA THR A 96 -0.01 -7.20 -6.97
C THR A 96 0.77 -7.41 -8.25
N LEU A 97 0.19 -7.12 -9.42
CA LEU A 97 0.89 -7.24 -10.70
C LEU A 97 2.15 -6.36 -10.73
N LEU A 98 2.04 -5.11 -10.28
CA LEU A 98 3.18 -4.20 -10.24
C LEU A 98 4.27 -4.70 -9.29
N PHE A 99 3.89 -5.24 -8.13
CA PHE A 99 4.80 -5.86 -7.19
C PHE A 99 5.52 -7.06 -7.81
N GLU A 100 4.80 -7.97 -8.48
CA GLU A 100 5.38 -9.17 -9.10
C GLU A 100 6.30 -8.86 -10.30
N CYS A 101 6.02 -7.80 -11.05
CA CYS A 101 6.85 -7.36 -12.17
C CYS A 101 8.10 -6.55 -11.74
N SER A 102 8.23 -6.20 -10.46
CA SER A 102 9.33 -5.37 -9.97
C SER A 102 10.49 -6.21 -9.45
N ASN A 103 11.71 -5.87 -9.87
CA ASN A 103 12.93 -6.58 -9.46
C ASN A 103 13.54 -6.02 -8.16
N ASP A 104 13.28 -4.75 -7.85
CA ASP A 104 13.86 -4.04 -6.71
C ASP A 104 12.75 -3.68 -5.71
N LEU A 105 12.32 -4.64 -4.90
CA LEU A 105 11.32 -4.43 -3.86
C LEU A 105 12.00 -4.23 -2.50
N ASP A 106 11.57 -3.20 -1.77
CA ASP A 106 12.02 -2.93 -0.41
C ASP A 106 10.90 -3.21 0.60
N GLU A 107 11.21 -3.11 1.89
CA GLU A 107 10.24 -3.33 2.97
C GLU A 107 8.96 -2.49 2.81
N VAL A 108 9.07 -1.29 2.21
CA VAL A 108 7.93 -0.42 1.95
C VAL A 108 7.01 -1.04 0.88
N SER A 109 7.55 -1.62 -0.19
CA SER A 109 6.76 -2.31 -1.21
C SER A 109 5.89 -3.42 -0.62
N TRP A 110 6.48 -4.25 0.25
CA TRP A 110 5.78 -5.35 0.92
C TRP A 110 4.67 -4.83 1.84
N ASN A 111 5.00 -3.87 2.71
CA ASN A 111 4.06 -3.29 3.66
C ASN A 111 2.88 -2.60 2.95
N SER A 112 3.12 -1.91 1.83
CA SER A 112 2.07 -1.28 1.03
C SER A 112 1.10 -2.31 0.44
N LEU A 113 1.60 -3.41 -0.13
CA LEU A 113 0.74 -4.44 -0.70
C LEU A 113 -0.05 -5.21 0.37
N ILE A 114 0.57 -5.51 1.52
CA ILE A 114 -0.09 -6.11 2.69
C ILE A 114 -1.26 -5.22 3.16
N ALA A 115 -1.02 -3.91 3.32
CA ALA A 115 -2.07 -2.96 3.67
C ALA A 115 -3.20 -2.93 2.62
N GLY A 116 -2.86 -3.11 1.34
CA GLY A 116 -3.84 -3.27 0.26
C GLY A 116 -4.73 -4.49 0.44
N TYR A 117 -4.15 -5.67 0.69
CA TYR A 117 -4.93 -6.89 0.94
C TYR A 117 -5.81 -6.79 2.19
N VAL A 118 -5.27 -6.22 3.28
CA VAL A 118 -6.03 -5.92 4.51
C VAL A 118 -7.27 -5.06 4.19
N ARG A 119 -7.10 -4.00 3.40
CA ARG A 119 -8.18 -3.06 3.08
C ARG A 119 -9.33 -3.71 2.32
N VAL A 120 -9.02 -4.64 1.42
CA VAL A 120 -10.05 -5.35 0.63
C VAL A 120 -10.53 -6.65 1.30
N GLY A 121 -9.98 -7.01 2.47
CA GLY A 121 -10.33 -8.23 3.19
C GLY A 121 -9.78 -9.53 2.58
N ALA A 122 -8.75 -9.45 1.73
CA ALA A 122 -8.10 -10.60 1.09
C ALA A 122 -7.09 -11.25 2.05
N ASN A 123 -7.61 -11.88 3.10
CA ASN A 123 -6.81 -12.35 4.23
C ASN A 123 -5.86 -13.50 3.84
N GLU A 124 -6.27 -14.41 2.96
CA GLU A 124 -5.42 -15.52 2.52
C GLU A 124 -4.18 -15.03 1.76
N GLU A 125 -4.37 -14.12 0.81
CA GLU A 125 -3.31 -13.49 0.03
C GLU A 125 -2.39 -12.67 0.93
N MET A 126 -2.97 -11.95 1.89
CA MET A 126 -2.23 -11.22 2.91
C MET A 126 -1.27 -12.14 3.68
N VAL A 127 -1.74 -13.25 4.25
CA VAL A 127 -0.86 -14.13 5.02
C VAL A 127 0.15 -14.83 4.11
N LYS A 128 -0.22 -15.22 2.89
CA LYS A 128 0.74 -15.75 1.89
C LYS A 128 1.87 -14.76 1.65
N LEU A 129 1.54 -13.47 1.51
CA LEU A 129 2.51 -12.41 1.30
C LEU A 129 3.39 -12.15 2.53
N VAL A 130 2.81 -12.13 3.74
CA VAL A 130 3.56 -12.03 5.02
C VAL A 130 4.55 -13.19 5.14
N GLY A 131 4.12 -14.42 4.85
CA GLY A 131 5.00 -15.58 4.87
C GLY A 131 6.14 -15.49 3.86
N LYS A 132 5.87 -14.98 2.66
CA LYS A 132 6.90 -14.76 1.63
C LYS A 132 7.89 -13.68 2.07
N MET A 133 7.41 -12.60 2.70
CA MET A 133 8.25 -11.53 3.27
C MET A 133 9.18 -12.09 4.35
N HIS A 134 8.64 -12.82 5.31
CA HIS A 134 9.40 -13.43 6.41
C HIS A 134 10.48 -14.40 5.90
N ARG A 135 10.14 -15.29 4.95
CA ARG A 135 11.13 -16.20 4.33
C ARG A 135 12.23 -15.47 3.56
N SER A 136 12.01 -14.22 3.17
CA SER A 136 13.01 -13.37 2.52
C SER A 136 13.89 -12.62 3.53
N GLY A 137 13.73 -12.88 4.84
CA GLY A 137 14.48 -12.22 5.91
C GLY A 137 14.01 -10.80 6.24
N LEU A 138 12.89 -10.36 5.66
CA LEU A 138 12.32 -9.04 5.88
C LEU A 138 11.29 -9.09 7.03
N LYS A 139 11.24 -8.03 7.83
CA LYS A 139 10.29 -7.89 8.95
C LYS A 139 9.15 -6.94 8.59
N LEU A 140 7.96 -7.22 9.09
CA LEU A 140 6.84 -6.29 9.03
C LEU A 140 7.16 -5.03 9.85
N ASN A 141 6.81 -3.87 9.34
CA ASN A 141 6.83 -2.67 10.17
C ASN A 141 5.61 -2.65 11.11
N THR A 142 5.72 -1.92 12.22
CA THR A 142 4.70 -1.84 13.29
C THR A 142 3.31 -1.40 12.81
N TYR A 143 3.22 -0.66 11.71
CA TYR A 143 1.97 -0.23 11.11
C TYR A 143 1.28 -1.35 10.30
N ALA A 144 2.02 -2.00 9.41
CA ALA A 144 1.51 -3.13 8.61
C ALA A 144 1.07 -4.27 9.54
N LEU A 145 1.87 -4.51 10.57
CA LEU A 145 1.62 -5.40 11.67
C LEU A 145 0.28 -5.13 12.38
N GLY A 146 0.03 -3.89 12.83
CA GLY A 146 -1.25 -3.45 13.41
C GLY A 146 -2.44 -3.58 12.45
N SER A 147 -2.19 -3.43 11.15
CA SER A 147 -3.20 -3.58 10.11
C SER A 147 -3.58 -5.04 9.89
N VAL A 148 -2.59 -5.94 9.85
CA VAL A 148 -2.78 -7.40 9.80
C VAL A 148 -3.54 -7.88 11.03
N LEU A 149 -3.10 -7.46 12.22
CA LEU A 149 -3.76 -7.66 13.51
C LEU A 149 -5.27 -7.34 13.44
N LYS A 150 -5.60 -6.14 12.96
CA LYS A 150 -6.98 -5.68 12.84
C LYS A 150 -7.76 -6.47 11.79
N ALA A 151 -7.17 -6.76 10.64
CA ALA A 151 -7.82 -7.52 9.56
C ALA A 151 -8.24 -8.93 10.03
N CYS A 152 -7.38 -9.57 10.82
CA CYS A 152 -7.65 -10.84 11.48
C CYS A 152 -8.77 -10.76 12.53
N CYS A 153 -9.20 -9.55 12.92
CA CYS A 153 -10.20 -9.35 13.96
C CYS A 153 -11.55 -8.80 13.46
N THR A 154 -11.57 -7.99 12.39
CA THR A 154 -12.75 -7.13 12.09
C THR A 154 -13.69 -7.63 10.98
N ASN A 155 -13.38 -8.71 10.26
CA ASN A 155 -14.15 -9.14 9.08
C ASN A 155 -15.06 -10.35 9.29
N PHE A 156 -15.71 -10.48 10.45
CA PHE A 156 -16.33 -11.76 10.76
C PHE A 156 -17.77 -11.70 11.30
N LYS A 157 -18.70 -12.03 10.42
CA LYS A 157 -19.99 -12.65 10.79
C LYS A 157 -19.93 -14.19 10.80
N ASP A 158 -18.86 -14.80 10.25
CA ASP A 158 -18.53 -16.24 10.28
C ASP A 158 -17.07 -16.46 10.75
N SER A 159 -16.80 -16.04 11.99
CA SER A 159 -15.45 -15.82 12.53
C SER A 159 -14.62 -17.07 12.75
N ASN A 160 -15.26 -18.16 13.13
CA ASN A 160 -14.54 -19.28 13.72
C ASN A 160 -13.70 -20.05 12.68
N GLN A 161 -14.29 -20.34 11.50
CA GLN A 161 -13.60 -21.14 10.48
C GLN A 161 -12.44 -20.39 9.81
N HIS A 162 -12.63 -19.11 9.51
CA HIS A 162 -11.61 -18.29 8.84
C HIS A 162 -10.47 -17.91 9.78
N GLY A 163 -10.75 -17.58 11.05
CA GLY A 163 -9.73 -17.34 12.08
C GLY A 163 -8.85 -18.57 12.31
N LYS A 164 -9.45 -19.76 12.42
CA LYS A 164 -8.73 -21.03 12.55
C LYS A 164 -7.94 -21.42 11.29
N ALA A 165 -8.46 -21.12 10.10
CA ALA A 165 -7.73 -21.32 8.84
C ALA A 165 -6.51 -20.39 8.75
N LEU A 166 -6.65 -19.14 9.16
CA LEU A 166 -5.55 -18.18 9.27
C LEU A 166 -4.51 -18.63 10.30
N HIS A 167 -4.94 -19.06 11.49
CA HIS A 167 -4.04 -19.63 12.49
C HIS A 167 -3.27 -20.84 11.94
N SER A 168 -3.98 -21.83 11.39
CA SER A 168 -3.37 -23.03 10.80
C SER A 168 -2.39 -22.67 9.68
N PHE A 169 -2.67 -21.63 8.90
CA PHE A 169 -1.80 -21.15 7.84
C PHE A 169 -0.58 -20.41 8.39
N SER A 170 -0.72 -19.59 9.44
CA SER A 170 0.41 -18.96 10.15
C SER A 170 1.36 -19.99 10.76
N VAL A 171 0.82 -21.04 11.41
CA VAL A 171 1.60 -22.15 11.98
C VAL A 171 2.35 -22.91 10.89
N LYS A 172 1.70 -23.23 9.76
CA LYS A 172 2.37 -23.88 8.61
C LYS A 172 3.52 -23.06 8.05
N LEU A 173 3.48 -21.75 8.22
CA LEU A 173 4.51 -20.83 7.78
C LEU A 173 5.57 -20.53 8.85
N GLY A 174 5.42 -21.08 10.06
CA GLY A 174 6.29 -20.81 11.22
C GLY A 174 6.20 -19.37 11.73
N LEU A 175 5.11 -18.67 11.43
CA LEU A 175 4.90 -17.28 11.81
C LEU A 175 4.28 -17.13 13.19
N ASP A 176 3.67 -18.18 13.72
CA ASP A 176 3.09 -18.25 15.07
C ASP A 176 4.10 -17.98 16.19
N LEU A 177 5.40 -18.16 15.92
CA LEU A 177 6.50 -17.81 16.82
C LEU A 177 6.94 -16.35 16.74
N ASP A 178 6.47 -15.58 15.76
CA ASP A 178 6.70 -14.14 15.73
C ASP A 178 5.83 -13.50 16.81
N ASP A 179 6.47 -12.78 17.76
CA ASP A 179 5.81 -12.19 18.92
C ASP A 179 4.52 -11.45 18.57
N VAL A 180 4.49 -10.82 17.40
CA VAL A 180 3.35 -10.01 17.02
C VAL A 180 2.27 -10.82 16.33
N VAL A 181 2.63 -11.76 15.45
CA VAL A 181 1.66 -12.68 14.88
C VAL A 181 1.01 -13.49 16.01
N ALA A 182 1.77 -13.89 17.03
CA ALA A 182 1.25 -14.51 18.26
C ALA A 182 0.24 -13.61 18.99
N ILE A 183 0.57 -12.33 19.22
CA ILE A 183 -0.36 -11.34 19.80
C ILE A 183 -1.63 -11.19 18.92
N ALA A 184 -1.50 -11.31 17.59
CA ALA A 184 -2.63 -11.21 16.67
C ALA A 184 -3.58 -12.38 16.75
N LEU A 185 -3.01 -13.58 16.83
CA LEU A 185 -3.78 -14.79 17.01
C LEU A 185 -4.49 -14.76 18.36
N LEU A 186 -3.82 -14.32 19.43
CA LEU A 186 -4.42 -14.15 20.76
C LEU A 186 -5.61 -13.15 20.76
N ASP A 187 -5.45 -11.96 20.18
CA ASP A 187 -6.54 -10.96 20.09
C ASP A 187 -7.70 -11.46 19.21
N MET A 188 -7.40 -12.20 18.14
CA MET A 188 -8.40 -12.85 17.29
C MET A 188 -9.19 -13.91 18.08
N TYR A 189 -8.50 -14.84 18.76
CA TYR A 189 -9.13 -15.89 19.57
C TYR A 189 -9.94 -15.35 20.74
N ALA A 190 -9.48 -14.26 21.37
CA ALA A 190 -10.25 -13.56 22.40
C ALA A 190 -11.57 -12.99 21.87
N LYS A 191 -11.58 -12.45 20.64
CA LYS A 191 -12.79 -11.89 20.00
C LYS A 191 -13.76 -12.93 19.47
N ILE A 192 -13.30 -14.14 19.17
CA ILE A 192 -14.15 -15.26 18.75
C ILE A 192 -14.56 -16.18 19.92
N GLU A 193 -14.23 -15.78 21.16
CA GLU A 193 -14.52 -16.51 22.41
C GLU A 193 -13.99 -17.96 22.44
N ASP A 194 -12.93 -18.25 21.67
CA ASP A 194 -12.38 -19.60 21.49
C ASP A 194 -10.90 -19.66 21.89
N LEU A 195 -10.61 -19.29 23.15
CA LEU A 195 -9.23 -19.20 23.67
C LEU A 195 -8.51 -20.55 23.79
N VAL A 196 -9.22 -21.68 23.63
CA VAL A 196 -8.65 -23.02 23.74
C VAL A 196 -7.69 -23.31 22.58
N ASP A 197 -7.99 -22.80 21.39
CA ASP A 197 -7.20 -23.00 20.17
C ASP A 197 -6.13 -21.90 19.97
N ALA A 198 -5.91 -21.05 20.97
CA ALA A 198 -4.96 -19.94 20.91
C ALA A 198 -3.51 -20.31 21.25
N ILE A 199 -3.25 -21.57 21.65
CA ILE A 199 -1.97 -22.09 22.15
C ILE A 199 -1.43 -23.17 21.21
#